data_AF-A0A848UM60-F1
#
_entry.id   AF-A0A848UM60-F1
#
_cell.length_a   1.000
_cell.length_b   1.000
_cell.length_c   1.000
_cell.angle_alpha   90.00
_cell.angle_beta   90.00
_cell.angle_gamma   90.00
#
_symmetry.space_group_name_H-M   'P 1'
#
loop_
_entity.id
_entity.type
_entity.pdbx_description
1 polymer ?
#
loop_
_entity_poly.entity_id
_entity_poly.type
_entity_poly.pdbx_seq_one_letter_code
_entity_poly.pdbx_strand_id
1 'polypeptide(L)'
;MPKPKPLSKDQILRAMSQTLSNRAAARWMGVSYVHYKKWAKTYDATEAGYENLFEQHLNQSGKGIPKYLRANGPEPALKDIVEGRVDVSSFSPDKLKYRLVTEGYLLEECSQCSFHERRVLDYKIPLLLHFKDNNKKNYRKENIEFLCYNCYFLTIGDIFSEKQVQNIEDHKSVNTGQVDWDVDDYHLERLRELGLDDVDNDEYDIVARR
;
A
#
# COMPACT_ATOMS: atom_id res chain seq x y z
N MET A 1 31.83 17.57 19.96
CA MET A 1 31.59 16.11 20.00
C MET A 1 30.43 15.82 20.93
N PRO A 2 29.48 14.95 20.57
CA PRO A 2 28.38 14.58 21.47
C PRO A 2 28.93 13.88 22.72
N LYS A 3 28.38 14.23 23.89
CA LYS A 3 28.79 13.63 25.17
C LYS A 3 28.46 12.13 25.16
N PRO A 4 29.33 11.26 25.74
CA PRO A 4 29.03 9.84 25.87
C PRO A 4 27.78 9.64 26.73
N LYS A 5 26.88 8.75 26.29
CA LYS A 5 25.66 8.37 27.02
C LYS A 5 25.80 6.94 27.56
N PRO A 6 26.45 6.73 28.71
CA PRO A 6 26.49 5.41 29.34
C PRO A 6 25.09 5.02 29.80
N LEU A 7 24.76 3.72 29.67
CA LEU A 7 23.50 3.15 30.18
C LEU A 7 23.79 2.40 31.47
N SER A 8 23.03 2.65 32.52
CA SER A 8 23.20 1.92 33.79
C SER A 8 22.47 0.57 33.79
N LYS A 9 22.89 -0.35 34.68
CA LYS A 9 22.24 -1.66 34.85
C LYS A 9 20.75 -1.53 35.17
N ASP A 10 20.39 -0.62 36.08
CA ASP A 10 19.00 -0.39 36.49
C ASP A 10 18.12 0.13 35.35
N GLN A 11 18.66 0.98 34.47
CA GLN A 11 17.94 1.46 33.30
C GLN A 11 17.59 0.31 32.34
N ILE A 12 18.54 -0.61 32.14
CA ILE A 12 18.34 -1.79 31.28
C ILE A 12 17.32 -2.74 31.91
N LEU A 13 17.37 -2.97 33.22
CA LEU A 13 16.40 -3.81 33.93
C LEU A 13 14.98 -3.24 33.86
N ARG A 14 14.83 -1.92 34.02
CA ARG A 14 13.53 -1.24 33.84
C ARG A 14 12.99 -1.37 32.41
N ALA A 15 13.87 -1.29 31.41
CA ALA A 15 13.48 -1.48 30.01
C ALA A 15 13.07 -2.93 29.72
N MET A 16 13.76 -3.90 30.33
CA MET A 16 13.44 -5.33 30.20
C MET A 16 12.11 -5.69 30.86
N SER A 17 11.77 -5.11 32.02
CA SER A 17 10.48 -5.41 32.67
C SER A 17 9.27 -4.92 31.88
N GLN A 18 9.44 -3.89 31.04
CA GLN A 18 8.39 -3.30 30.22
C GLN A 18 8.30 -3.88 28.80
N THR A 19 9.27 -4.70 28.38
CA THR A 19 9.36 -5.16 26.99
C THR A 19 9.60 -6.67 26.92
N LEU A 20 9.39 -7.23 25.72
CA LEU A 20 9.50 -8.68 25.47
C LEU A 20 10.69 -9.05 24.57
N SER A 21 11.50 -8.06 24.16
CA SER A 21 12.67 -8.27 23.31
C SER A 21 13.71 -7.15 23.44
N ASN A 22 14.99 -7.48 23.26
CA ASN A 22 16.09 -6.51 23.29
C ASN A 22 15.93 -5.35 22.30
N ARG A 23 15.30 -5.59 21.15
CA ARG A 23 15.02 -4.55 20.16
C ARG A 23 13.93 -3.59 20.64
N ALA A 24 12.92 -4.11 21.33
CA ALA A 24 11.89 -3.28 21.97
C ALA A 24 12.47 -2.49 23.16
N ALA A 25 13.33 -3.11 23.98
CA ALA A 25 14.02 -2.43 25.09
C ALA A 25 14.86 -1.22 24.60
N ALA A 26 15.61 -1.40 23.51
CA ALA A 26 16.38 -0.30 22.90
C ALA A 26 15.47 0.85 22.41
N ARG A 27 14.31 0.53 21.80
CA ARG A 27 13.32 1.52 21.37
C ARG A 27 12.68 2.24 22.55
N TRP A 28 12.32 1.51 23.60
CA TRP A 28 11.73 2.08 24.82
C TRP A 28 12.68 3.09 25.48
N MET A 29 13.99 2.81 25.48
CA MET A 29 15.01 3.75 25.96
C MET A 29 15.41 4.83 24.93
N GLY A 30 14.89 4.80 23.69
CA GLY A 30 15.22 5.77 22.65
C GLY A 30 16.68 5.73 22.17
N VAL A 31 17.35 4.58 22.25
CA VAL A 31 18.76 4.38 21.86
C VAL A 31 18.90 3.42 20.68
N SER A 32 20.02 3.52 19.97
CA SER A 32 20.32 2.57 18.89
C SER A 32 20.53 1.15 19.45
N TYR A 33 20.13 0.15 18.67
CA TYR A 33 20.27 -1.26 19.08
C TYR A 33 21.73 -1.65 19.35
N VAL A 34 22.67 -1.13 18.55
CA VAL A 34 24.11 -1.36 18.71
C VAL A 34 24.60 -0.81 20.05
N HIS A 35 24.15 0.40 20.41
CA HIS A 35 24.49 1.02 21.69
C HIS A 35 23.95 0.22 22.87
N TYR A 36 22.67 -0.16 22.81
CA TYR A 36 22.04 -1.01 23.84
C TYR A 36 22.76 -2.37 23.99
N LYS A 37 23.06 -3.04 22.88
CA LYS A 37 23.72 -4.36 22.87
C LYS A 37 25.09 -4.34 23.55
N LYS A 38 25.87 -3.26 23.37
CA LYS A 38 27.17 -3.10 24.03
C LYS A 38 27.02 -3.11 25.56
N TRP A 39 26.13 -2.28 26.09
CA TRP A 39 25.94 -2.15 27.54
C TRP A 39 25.24 -3.37 28.15
N ALA A 40 24.25 -3.95 27.48
CA ALA A 40 23.55 -5.15 27.97
C ALA A 40 24.44 -6.41 28.05
N LYS A 41 25.55 -6.45 27.31
CA LYS A 41 26.58 -7.51 27.40
C LYS A 41 27.63 -7.26 28.48
N THR A 42 27.67 -6.05 29.05
CA THR A 42 28.69 -5.69 30.05
C THR A 42 28.24 -6.04 31.47
N TYR A 43 26.95 -6.30 31.68
CA TYR A 43 26.35 -6.49 32.99
C TYR A 43 25.89 -7.94 33.21
N ASP A 44 26.19 -8.47 34.40
CA ASP A 44 25.85 -9.84 34.82
C ASP A 44 24.34 -10.06 34.93
N ALA A 45 23.88 -11.23 34.48
CA ALA A 45 22.48 -11.63 34.51
C ALA A 45 21.87 -11.62 35.92
N THR A 46 20.56 -11.42 35.97
CA THR A 46 19.80 -11.48 37.24
C THR A 46 19.37 -12.91 37.57
N GLU A 47 19.21 -13.77 36.56
CA GLU A 47 18.78 -15.16 36.70
C GLU A 47 19.96 -16.12 36.55
N ALA A 48 19.96 -17.18 37.36
CA ALA A 48 20.97 -18.23 37.29
C ALA A 48 20.85 -19.03 35.98
N GLY A 49 21.92 -19.07 35.18
CA GLY A 49 21.99 -19.83 33.93
C GLY A 49 22.20 -19.00 32.66
N TYR A 50 22.23 -17.67 32.75
CA TYR A 50 22.57 -16.78 31.62
C TYR A 50 23.86 -16.02 31.89
N GLU A 51 24.68 -15.79 30.86
CA GLU A 51 25.97 -15.10 31.03
C GLU A 51 25.77 -13.59 31.25
N ASN A 52 24.79 -12.99 30.58
CA ASN A 52 24.56 -11.54 30.57
C ASN A 52 23.08 -11.16 30.50
N LEU A 53 22.73 -9.91 30.86
CA LEU A 53 21.36 -9.37 30.68
C LEU A 53 20.85 -9.50 29.24
N PHE A 54 21.75 -9.37 28.26
CA PHE A 54 21.39 -9.49 26.84
C PHE A 54 20.84 -10.89 26.50
N GLU A 55 21.44 -11.94 27.05
CA GLU A 55 21.05 -13.32 26.74
C GLU A 55 19.76 -13.70 27.46
N GLN A 56 19.60 -13.24 28.70
CA GLN A 56 18.38 -13.42 29.48
C GLN A 56 17.14 -12.90 28.74
N HIS A 57 17.26 -11.77 28.04
CA HIS A 57 16.15 -11.13 27.32
C HIS A 57 16.14 -11.40 25.81
N LEU A 58 16.86 -12.43 25.37
CA LEU A 58 16.99 -12.79 23.96
C LEU A 58 15.76 -13.59 23.48
N ASN A 59 14.81 -12.91 22.85
CA ASN A 59 13.62 -13.54 22.27
C ASN A 59 13.72 -13.64 20.74
N GLN A 60 14.47 -14.64 20.23
CA GLN A 60 14.65 -14.82 18.77
C GLN A 60 13.36 -15.22 18.06
N SER A 61 12.51 -16.05 18.68
CA SER A 61 11.27 -16.55 18.08
C SER A 61 10.09 -15.56 18.16
N GLY A 62 10.26 -14.44 18.87
CA GLY A 62 9.21 -13.43 19.09
C GLY A 62 8.00 -14.00 19.81
N LYS A 63 8.21 -14.82 20.85
CA LYS A 63 7.14 -15.37 21.69
C LYS A 63 6.47 -14.22 22.46
N GLY A 64 5.14 -14.15 22.44
CA GLY A 64 4.35 -13.14 23.15
C GLY A 64 4.25 -11.76 22.46
N ILE A 65 4.97 -11.52 21.35
CA ILE A 65 4.81 -10.28 20.57
C ILE A 65 3.72 -10.53 19.52
N PRO A 66 2.62 -9.75 19.52
CA PRO A 66 1.60 -9.90 18.50
C PRO A 66 2.21 -9.57 17.13
N LYS A 67 2.20 -10.57 16.24
CA LYS A 67 2.80 -10.49 14.91
C LYS A 67 1.80 -9.80 13.97
N TYR A 68 1.61 -8.50 14.14
CA TYR A 68 0.84 -7.70 13.21
C TYR A 68 1.66 -7.57 11.92
N LEU A 69 1.22 -8.27 10.88
CA LEU A 69 1.77 -8.27 9.52
C LEU A 69 3.18 -8.87 9.35
N ARG A 70 3.24 -10.11 8.88
CA ARG A 70 4.37 -10.56 8.07
C ARG A 70 4.14 -10.07 6.64
N ALA A 71 5.13 -9.41 6.02
CA ALA A 71 5.08 -9.08 4.60
C ALA A 71 4.91 -10.33 3.69
N ASN A 72 5.31 -11.50 4.19
CA ASN A 72 5.18 -12.81 3.53
C ASN A 72 4.42 -13.84 4.40
N GLY A 73 3.47 -13.40 5.23
CA GLY A 73 2.62 -14.32 6.01
C GLY A 73 1.31 -14.65 5.30
N PRO A 74 0.55 -15.64 5.80
CA PRO A 74 -0.85 -15.77 5.40
C PRO A 74 -1.49 -14.42 5.66
N GLU A 75 -2.04 -13.81 4.61
CA GLU A 75 -2.67 -12.51 4.69
C GLU A 75 -3.64 -12.50 5.89
N PRO A 76 -3.74 -11.41 6.66
CA PRO A 76 -4.69 -11.36 7.77
C PRO A 76 -6.08 -11.74 7.26
N ALA A 77 -6.84 -12.40 8.13
CA ALA A 77 -8.20 -12.79 7.81
C ALA A 77 -8.97 -11.54 7.43
N LEU A 78 -9.66 -11.53 6.28
CA LEU A 78 -10.49 -10.38 5.89
C LEU A 78 -11.50 -10.04 7.00
N LYS A 79 -11.93 -11.04 7.77
CA LYS A 79 -12.77 -10.86 8.97
C LYS A 79 -12.24 -9.79 9.90
N ASP A 80 -10.94 -9.81 10.20
CA ASP A 80 -10.34 -8.83 11.12
C ASP A 80 -10.27 -7.42 10.53
N ILE A 81 -10.11 -7.32 9.20
CA ILE A 81 -10.15 -6.04 8.46
C ILE A 81 -11.56 -5.46 8.45
N VAL A 82 -12.53 -6.32 8.16
CA VAL A 82 -13.96 -5.97 8.09
C VAL A 82 -14.51 -5.60 9.47
N GLU A 83 -14.01 -6.21 10.54
CA GLU A 83 -14.32 -5.82 11.93
C GLU A 83 -13.57 -4.55 12.38
N GLY A 84 -12.58 -4.09 11.60
CA GLY A 84 -11.79 -2.88 11.90
C GLY A 84 -10.74 -3.06 12.99
N ARG A 85 -10.27 -4.29 13.23
CA ARG A 85 -9.21 -4.60 14.21
C ARG A 85 -7.80 -4.35 13.67
N VAL A 86 -7.66 -4.32 12.35
CA VAL A 86 -6.38 -4.22 11.64
C VAL A 86 -6.36 -2.96 10.78
N ASP A 87 -5.25 -2.22 10.83
CA ASP A 87 -5.01 -1.09 9.96
C ASP A 87 -4.84 -1.52 8.49
N VAL A 88 -5.62 -0.90 7.61
CA VAL A 88 -5.69 -1.26 6.19
C VAL A 88 -4.63 -0.54 5.33
N SER A 89 -3.85 0.36 5.92
CA SER A 89 -2.87 1.22 5.24
C SER A 89 -1.79 0.47 4.45
N SER A 90 -1.52 -0.78 4.82
CA SER A 90 -0.47 -1.61 4.18
C SER A 90 -0.99 -2.44 3.00
N PHE A 91 -2.29 -2.45 2.75
CA PHE A 91 -2.91 -3.31 1.74
C PHE A 91 -3.27 -2.52 0.49
N SER A 92 -3.10 -3.14 -0.68
CA SER A 92 -3.59 -2.56 -1.93
C SER A 92 -5.10 -2.73 -2.05
N PRO A 93 -5.83 -1.66 -2.45
CA PRO A 93 -7.30 -1.69 -2.53
C PRO A 93 -7.80 -2.75 -3.52
N ASP A 94 -7.07 -2.99 -4.62
CA ASP A 94 -7.46 -3.99 -5.63
C ASP A 94 -7.46 -5.42 -5.08
N LYS A 95 -6.47 -5.77 -4.25
CA LYS A 95 -6.41 -7.08 -3.60
C LYS A 95 -7.55 -7.25 -2.60
N LEU A 96 -7.85 -6.21 -1.82
CA LEU A 96 -8.98 -6.22 -0.89
C LEU A 96 -10.30 -6.36 -1.61
N LYS A 97 -10.49 -5.61 -2.71
CA LYS A 97 -11.69 -5.69 -3.55
C LYS A 97 -11.91 -7.11 -4.08
N TYR A 98 -10.87 -7.72 -4.65
CA TYR A 98 -10.94 -9.10 -5.15
C TYR A 98 -11.29 -10.10 -4.04
N ARG A 99 -10.68 -9.96 -2.86
CA ARG A 99 -10.96 -10.86 -1.73
C ARG A 99 -12.35 -10.65 -1.14
N LEU A 100 -12.85 -9.42 -1.06
CA LEU A 100 -14.20 -9.12 -0.55
C LEU A 100 -15.28 -9.82 -1.39
N VAL A 101 -15.09 -9.87 -2.71
CA VAL A 101 -15.97 -10.60 -3.63
C VAL A 101 -15.77 -12.11 -3.50
N THR A 102 -14.53 -12.59 -3.53
CA THR A 102 -14.22 -14.03 -3.50
C THR A 102 -14.66 -14.71 -2.20
N GLU A 103 -14.50 -14.04 -1.06
CA GLU A 103 -14.93 -14.53 0.25
C GLU A 103 -16.44 -14.28 0.52
N GLY A 104 -17.15 -13.61 -0.39
CA GLY A 104 -18.60 -13.43 -0.34
C GLY A 104 -19.10 -12.40 0.68
N TYR A 105 -18.26 -11.44 1.07
CA TYR A 105 -18.71 -10.34 1.95
C TYR A 105 -19.56 -9.31 1.20
N LEU A 106 -19.28 -9.14 -0.09
CA LEU A 106 -20.01 -8.26 -0.99
C LEU A 106 -20.33 -9.04 -2.26
N LEU A 107 -21.55 -8.87 -2.75
CA LEU A 107 -21.97 -9.40 -4.04
C LEU A 107 -21.33 -8.58 -5.16
N GLU A 108 -21.03 -9.22 -6.29
CA GLU A 108 -20.41 -8.57 -7.45
C GLU A 108 -21.46 -7.80 -8.27
N GLU A 109 -22.23 -6.93 -7.63
CA GLU A 109 -23.31 -6.15 -8.22
C GLU A 109 -23.36 -4.73 -7.65
N CYS A 110 -23.99 -3.81 -8.37
CA CYS A 110 -24.23 -2.46 -7.86
C CYS A 110 -25.32 -2.48 -6.78
N SER A 111 -25.06 -1.84 -5.63
CA SER A 111 -25.99 -1.80 -4.49
C SER A 111 -27.26 -0.99 -4.78
N GLN A 112 -27.23 -0.10 -5.78
CA GLN A 112 -28.34 0.80 -6.10
C GLN A 112 -29.19 0.36 -7.29
N CYS A 113 -28.56 -0.16 -8.35
CA CYS A 113 -29.25 -0.57 -9.58
C CYS A 113 -29.12 -2.05 -9.92
N SER A 114 -28.42 -2.83 -9.09
CA SER A 114 -28.21 -4.28 -9.27
C SER A 114 -27.58 -4.65 -10.63
N PHE A 115 -26.80 -3.71 -11.19
CA PHE A 115 -26.05 -3.93 -12.41
C PHE A 115 -24.94 -4.97 -12.18
N HIS A 116 -24.90 -6.00 -13.03
CA HIS A 116 -24.01 -7.15 -12.93
C HIS A 116 -23.48 -7.62 -14.30
N GLU A 117 -23.62 -6.79 -15.34
CA GLU A 117 -23.20 -7.17 -16.69
C GLU A 117 -21.67 -7.10 -16.84
N ARG A 118 -21.13 -8.08 -17.57
CA ARG A 118 -19.70 -8.22 -17.83
C ARG A 118 -19.38 -7.73 -19.23
N ARG A 119 -18.28 -7.01 -19.38
CA ARG A 119 -17.76 -6.63 -20.70
C ARG A 119 -17.23 -7.86 -21.44
N VAL A 120 -17.69 -8.08 -22.67
CA VAL A 120 -17.40 -9.30 -23.48
C VAL A 120 -15.90 -9.55 -23.68
N LEU A 121 -15.10 -8.48 -23.82
CA LEU A 121 -13.66 -8.58 -24.08
C LEU A 121 -12.86 -9.09 -22.86
N ASP A 122 -13.07 -8.49 -21.69
CA ASP A 122 -12.23 -8.70 -20.50
C ASP A 122 -12.95 -9.43 -19.36
N TYR A 123 -14.26 -9.69 -19.49
CA TYR A 123 -15.16 -10.17 -18.42
C TYR A 123 -15.21 -9.31 -17.15
N LYS A 124 -14.65 -8.09 -17.20
CA LYS A 124 -14.67 -7.13 -16.09
C LYS A 124 -16.04 -6.46 -15.96
N ILE A 125 -16.48 -6.26 -14.72
CA ILE A 125 -17.69 -5.50 -14.37
C ILE A 125 -17.27 -4.07 -13.95
N PRO A 126 -17.90 -3.00 -14.47
CA PRO A 126 -17.63 -1.60 -14.13
C PRO A 126 -18.17 -1.21 -12.74
N LEU A 127 -17.65 -1.84 -11.68
CA LEU A 127 -17.96 -1.53 -10.28
C LEU A 127 -16.80 -0.81 -9.60
N LEU A 128 -17.12 0.19 -8.79
CA LEU A 128 -16.22 0.93 -7.91
C LEU A 128 -16.55 0.62 -6.45
N LEU A 129 -15.51 0.53 -5.63
CA LEU A 129 -15.63 0.40 -4.18
C LEU A 129 -15.87 1.80 -3.60
N HIS A 130 -17.01 2.00 -2.96
CA HIS A 130 -17.38 3.26 -2.33
C HIS A 130 -17.44 3.12 -0.80
N PHE A 131 -17.13 4.22 -0.09
CA PHE A 131 -17.16 4.32 1.36
C PHE A 131 -18.10 5.46 1.77
N LYS A 132 -19.21 5.13 2.45
CA LYS A 132 -20.21 6.13 2.87
C LYS A 132 -19.64 7.24 3.76
N ASP A 133 -18.70 6.89 4.63
CA ASP A 133 -18.04 7.81 5.57
C ASP A 133 -16.96 8.69 4.92
N ASN A 134 -16.70 8.57 3.61
CA ASN A 134 -15.54 9.14 2.90
C ASN A 134 -14.15 8.73 3.45
N ASN A 135 -14.10 7.96 4.53
CA ASN A 135 -12.87 7.45 5.12
C ASN A 135 -12.44 6.15 4.43
N LYS A 136 -11.45 6.25 3.54
CA LYS A 136 -10.87 5.13 2.77
C LYS A 136 -10.18 4.05 3.61
N LYS A 137 -10.05 4.24 4.93
CA LYS A 137 -9.49 3.24 5.85
C LYS A 137 -10.56 2.41 6.55
N ASN A 138 -11.82 2.84 6.54
CA ASN A 138 -12.89 2.18 7.26
C ASN A 138 -13.56 1.09 6.40
N TYR A 139 -13.07 -0.14 6.50
CA TYR A 139 -13.56 -1.29 5.72
C TYR A 139 -14.69 -2.08 6.41
N ARG A 140 -15.46 -1.44 7.28
CA ARG A 140 -16.64 -2.09 7.90
C ARG A 140 -17.70 -2.39 6.85
N LYS A 141 -18.37 -3.56 6.97
CA LYS A 141 -19.41 -4.00 5.99
C LYS A 141 -20.50 -2.96 5.77
N GLU A 142 -20.88 -2.26 6.83
CA GLU A 142 -21.95 -1.25 6.80
C GLU A 142 -21.55 0.00 6.00
N ASN A 143 -20.25 0.30 5.96
CA ASN A 143 -19.67 1.47 5.32
C ASN A 143 -19.30 1.22 3.86
N ILE A 144 -18.93 0.00 3.50
CA ILE A 144 -18.51 -0.35 2.14
C ILE A 144 -19.72 -0.70 1.28
N GLU A 145 -19.74 -0.20 0.04
CA GLU A 145 -20.67 -0.64 -1.00
C GLU A 145 -20.01 -0.67 -2.38
N PHE A 146 -20.56 -1.47 -3.29
CA PHE A 146 -20.22 -1.41 -4.71
C PHE A 146 -21.21 -0.53 -5.46
N LEU A 147 -20.69 0.39 -6.27
CA LEU A 147 -21.46 1.25 -7.16
C LEU A 147 -20.97 1.08 -8.60
N CYS A 148 -21.88 1.03 -9.57
CA CYS A 148 -21.48 1.09 -10.97
C CYS A 148 -21.04 2.51 -11.34
N TYR A 149 -20.31 2.65 -12.45
CA TYR A 149 -19.85 3.96 -12.94
C TYR A 149 -21.00 4.97 -13.07
N ASN A 150 -22.15 4.54 -13.60
CA ASN A 150 -23.30 5.43 -13.77
C ASN A 150 -23.89 5.89 -12.42
N CYS A 151 -24.08 4.97 -11.47
CA CYS A 151 -24.61 5.35 -10.16
C CYS A 151 -23.62 6.22 -9.39
N TYR A 152 -22.32 5.93 -9.46
CA TYR A 152 -21.29 6.74 -8.83
C TYR A 152 -21.32 8.19 -9.36
N PHE A 153 -21.41 8.35 -10.68
CA PHE A 153 -21.54 9.65 -11.33
C PHE A 153 -22.77 10.44 -10.84
N LEU A 154 -23.91 9.76 -10.72
CA LEU A 154 -25.17 10.41 -10.32
C LEU A 154 -25.21 10.80 -8.84
N THR A 155 -24.60 10.02 -7.94
CA THR A 155 -24.75 10.21 -6.49
C THR A 155 -23.57 10.90 -5.82
N ILE A 156 -22.36 10.76 -6.36
CA ILE A 156 -21.11 11.17 -5.68
C ILE A 156 -20.36 12.22 -6.50
N GLY A 157 -20.10 11.94 -7.77
CA GLY A 157 -19.41 12.87 -8.66
C GLY A 157 -18.64 12.21 -9.79
N ASP A 158 -17.86 13.02 -10.50
CA ASP A 158 -17.23 12.62 -11.76
C ASP A 158 -16.10 11.61 -11.58
N ILE A 159 -16.03 10.65 -12.51
CA ILE A 159 -15.01 9.59 -12.53
C ILE A 159 -13.80 10.03 -13.34
N PHE A 160 -14.03 10.84 -14.38
CA PHE A 160 -13.02 11.30 -15.32
C PHE A 160 -12.68 12.77 -15.06
N SER A 161 -11.42 13.11 -15.30
CA SER A 161 -11.02 14.53 -15.38
C SER A 161 -11.58 15.16 -16.65
N GLU A 162 -11.91 16.46 -16.63
CA GLU A 162 -12.33 17.21 -17.82
C GLU A 162 -11.41 17.00 -19.03
N LYS A 163 -10.08 16.93 -18.80
CA LYS A 163 -9.10 16.64 -19.86
C LYS A 163 -9.28 15.25 -20.46
N GLN A 164 -9.58 14.25 -19.62
CA GLN A 164 -9.83 12.89 -20.10
C GLN A 164 -11.14 12.80 -20.88
N VAL A 165 -12.16 13.57 -20.49
CA VAL A 165 -13.42 13.66 -21.23
C VAL A 165 -13.18 14.31 -22.60
N GLN A 166 -12.46 15.44 -22.64
CA GLN A 166 -12.05 16.08 -23.90
C GLN A 166 -11.28 15.11 -24.81
N ASN A 167 -10.34 14.31 -24.29
CA ASN A 167 -9.63 13.31 -25.09
C ASN A 167 -10.52 12.24 -25.70
N ILE A 168 -11.65 11.92 -25.05
CA ILE A 168 -12.58 10.89 -25.52
C ILE A 168 -13.57 11.48 -26.54
N GLU A 169 -14.00 12.73 -26.33
CA GLU A 169 -15.04 13.39 -27.12
C GLU A 169 -14.48 14.17 -28.32
N ASP A 170 -13.31 14.80 -28.16
CA ASP A 170 -12.67 15.58 -29.22
C ASP A 170 -11.88 14.69 -30.17
N HIS A 171 -11.95 15.05 -31.45
CA HIS A 171 -11.10 14.51 -32.52
C HIS A 171 -9.65 14.98 -32.44
N LYS A 172 -9.37 16.01 -31.63
CA LYS A 172 -8.02 16.54 -31.46
C LYS A 172 -7.36 15.76 -30.35
N SER A 173 -6.22 15.14 -30.63
CA SER A 173 -5.35 14.61 -29.59
C SER A 173 -4.91 15.77 -28.70
N VAL A 174 -5.54 15.91 -27.53
CA VAL A 174 -5.01 16.82 -26.51
C VAL A 174 -3.64 16.28 -26.16
N ASN A 175 -2.60 17.12 -26.23
CA ASN A 175 -1.22 16.75 -25.93
C ASN A 175 -1.15 15.99 -24.60
N THR A 176 -1.16 14.66 -24.66
CA THR A 176 -0.55 13.84 -23.62
C THR A 176 0.89 14.26 -23.66
N GLY A 177 1.35 15.01 -22.65
CA GLY A 177 2.74 15.46 -22.58
C GLY A 177 3.61 14.27 -22.94
N GLN A 178 4.36 14.38 -24.04
CA GLN A 178 5.25 13.31 -24.48
C GLN A 178 6.06 12.93 -23.25
N VAL A 179 6.01 11.65 -22.89
CA VAL A 179 6.85 11.13 -21.81
C VAL A 179 8.26 11.26 -22.33
N ASP A 180 8.95 12.30 -21.91
CA ASP A 180 10.35 12.49 -22.24
C ASP A 180 11.10 11.43 -21.44
N TRP A 181 11.69 10.47 -22.15
CA TRP A 181 12.37 9.33 -21.53
C TRP A 181 13.75 9.71 -20.96
N ASP A 182 14.05 11.01 -20.87
CA ASP A 182 15.36 11.60 -20.58
C ASP A 182 16.47 10.92 -21.41
N VAL A 183 16.20 10.72 -22.71
CA VAL A 183 17.11 10.04 -23.63
C VAL A 183 18.13 11.05 -24.16
N ASP A 184 19.43 10.74 -24.05
CA ASP A 184 20.51 11.58 -24.56
C ASP A 184 20.35 11.86 -26.07
N ASP A 185 20.72 13.08 -26.50
CA ASP A 185 20.63 13.55 -27.89
C ASP A 185 21.26 12.58 -28.91
N TYR A 186 22.38 11.96 -28.54
CA TYR A 186 23.08 10.98 -29.37
C TYR A 186 22.23 9.72 -29.64
N HIS A 187 21.45 9.30 -28.65
CA HIS A 187 20.59 8.14 -28.79
C HIS A 187 19.38 8.45 -29.67
N LEU A 188 18.83 9.67 -29.57
CA LEU A 188 17.78 10.16 -30.47
C LEU A 188 18.26 10.25 -31.93
N GLU A 189 19.49 10.70 -32.18
CA GLU A 189 20.09 10.69 -33.53
C GLU A 189 20.23 9.26 -34.07
N ARG A 190 20.66 8.31 -33.23
CA ARG A 190 20.81 6.92 -33.65
C ARG A 190 19.48 6.25 -33.95
N LEU A 191 18.43 6.55 -33.18
CA LEU A 191 17.07 6.08 -33.43
C LEU A 191 16.53 6.64 -34.75
N ARG A 192 16.80 7.92 -35.04
CA ARG A 192 16.48 8.54 -36.34
C ARG A 192 17.22 7.87 -37.50
N GLU A 193 18.50 7.57 -37.37
CA GLU A 193 19.28 6.84 -38.38
C GLU A 193 18.76 5.42 -38.63
N LEU A 194 18.24 4.76 -37.60
CA LEU A 194 17.67 3.41 -37.69
C LEU A 194 16.23 3.40 -38.21
N GLY A 195 15.60 4.57 -38.39
CA GLY A 195 14.21 4.69 -38.84
C GLY A 195 13.19 4.22 -37.81
N LEU A 196 13.51 4.31 -36.52
CA LEU A 196 12.67 3.90 -35.39
C LEU A 196 11.99 5.08 -34.69
N ASP A 197 12.10 6.28 -35.26
CA ASP A 197 11.46 7.49 -34.74
C ASP A 197 10.09 7.65 -35.40
N ASP A 198 9.02 7.38 -34.65
CA ASP A 198 7.62 7.49 -35.10
C ASP A 198 7.22 8.96 -35.19
N VAL A 199 7.69 9.66 -36.23
CA VAL A 199 7.11 10.95 -36.61
C VAL A 199 5.87 10.66 -37.46
N ASP A 200 4.77 10.30 -36.80
CA ASP A 200 3.47 10.18 -37.44
C ASP A 200 3.08 11.55 -38.04
N ASN A 201 3.13 11.62 -39.35
CA ASN A 201 2.81 12.81 -40.11
C ASN A 201 1.30 12.81 -40.41
N ASP A 202 0.50 13.23 -39.41
CA ASP A 202 -0.98 13.24 -39.41
C ASP A 202 -1.62 14.16 -40.48
N GLU A 203 -0.87 14.64 -41.46
CA GLU A 203 -1.32 15.63 -42.47
C GLU A 203 -2.30 15.05 -43.51
N TYR A 204 -2.55 13.73 -43.54
CA TYR A 204 -3.33 13.08 -44.60
C TYR A 204 -4.74 12.57 -44.24
N ASP A 205 -5.24 12.84 -43.03
CA ASP A 205 -6.55 12.33 -42.59
C ASP A 205 -7.75 13.22 -43.03
N ILE A 206 -7.75 13.66 -44.30
CA ILE A 206 -8.89 14.35 -44.90
C ILE A 206 -9.92 13.34 -45.42
N VAL A 207 -11.01 13.17 -44.66
CA VAL A 207 -12.21 12.48 -45.13
C VAL A 207 -12.79 13.24 -46.33
N ALA A 208 -12.68 12.65 -47.52
CA ALA A 208 -13.31 13.17 -48.72
C ALA A 208 -14.83 13.25 -48.50
N ARG A 209 -15.36 14.47 -48.34
CA ARG A 209 -16.80 14.72 -48.35
C ARG A 209 -17.33 14.35 -49.74
N ARG A 210 -18.27 13.41 -49.76
CA ARG A 210 -19.00 13.00 -50.95
C ARG A 210 -20.11 13.99 -51.27
#